data_AF-A0A7V9JYP6-F1
#
_entry.id   AF-A0A7V9JYP6-F1
#
_cell.length_a   1.000
_cell.length_b   1.000
_cell.length_c   1.000
_cell.angle_alpha   90.00
_cell.angle_beta   90.00
_cell.angle_gamma   90.00
#
_symmetry.space_group_name_H-M   'P 1'
#
loop_
_entity.id
_entity.type
_entity.pdbx_description
1 polymer ?
#
loop_
_entity_poly.entity_id
_entity_poly.type
_entity_poly.pdbx_seq_one_letter_code
_entity_poly.pdbx_strand_id
1 'polypeptide(L)'
;MRSISAAWHPSACSWWSPGAGSCGSPPGPRHHDVAFDLGIYDKGNWLLSEGERPFVTVRGLDLFGHHTNLILYLWAPFYRFLGAGAEFLVVSEMVLVGLAVIPVYLLARDRLRSVGDDRAGLLAVGLAAVFLLNPSVQNQLWWMFHPDTLSILPVLCTWLYATRRRWSCRGVGDPRPALQRGRGPDPSPWLWCSPGGRSSGSSWRRARSPAAGSC
;
A
#
# COMPACT_ATOMS: atom_id res chain seq x y z
N MET A 1 35.82 9.01 -42.67
CA MET A 1 35.35 10.41 -42.60
C MET A 1 34.42 10.70 -43.77
N ARG A 2 33.10 10.73 -43.55
CA ARG A 2 32.12 11.34 -44.46
C ARG A 2 31.14 12.12 -43.58
N SER A 3 31.20 13.43 -43.70
CA SER A 3 30.34 14.41 -43.05
C SER A 3 29.01 14.44 -43.78
N ILE A 4 27.90 14.29 -43.06
CA ILE A 4 26.56 14.63 -43.55
C ILE A 4 26.13 15.87 -42.77
N SER A 5 26.24 17.02 -43.43
CA SER A 5 25.60 18.26 -43.00
C SER A 5 24.15 18.22 -43.47
N ALA A 6 23.20 18.09 -42.55
CA ALA A 6 21.79 18.29 -42.82
C ALA A 6 21.43 19.74 -42.49
N ALA A 7 21.11 20.51 -43.54
CA ALA A 7 20.65 21.88 -43.47
C ALA A 7 19.27 21.95 -42.77
N TRP A 8 19.18 22.76 -41.73
CA TRP A 8 17.93 23.20 -41.13
C TRP A 8 17.37 24.37 -41.96
N HIS A 9 16.20 24.18 -42.58
CA HIS A 9 15.39 25.26 -43.13
C HIS A 9 14.33 25.66 -42.07
N PRO A 10 14.28 26.92 -41.60
CA PRO A 10 13.19 27.38 -40.76
C PRO A 10 12.04 27.86 -41.66
N SER A 11 10.96 27.08 -41.74
CA SER A 11 9.70 27.58 -42.30
C SER A 11 9.03 28.46 -41.25
N ALA A 12 9.13 29.78 -41.44
CA ALA A 12 8.38 30.77 -40.70
C ALA A 12 6.88 30.65 -41.01
N CYS A 13 6.05 30.40 -40.01
CA CYS A 13 4.60 30.64 -40.10
C CYS A 13 4.32 32.09 -39.74
N SER A 14 3.90 32.86 -40.75
CA SER A 14 3.43 34.23 -40.63
C SER A 14 2.08 34.29 -39.93
N TRP A 15 2.05 35.01 -38.81
CA TRP A 15 0.85 35.44 -38.11
C TRP A 15 0.31 36.69 -38.82
N TRP A 16 -0.63 36.57 -39.76
CA TRP A 16 -1.60 37.63 -40.10
C TRP A 16 -2.59 37.20 -41.18
N SER A 17 -3.85 36.99 -40.80
CA SER A 17 -5.04 37.26 -41.61
C SER A 17 -6.28 37.22 -40.70
N PRO A 18 -7.03 38.33 -40.58
CA PRO A 18 -8.27 38.36 -39.82
C PRO A 18 -9.45 37.98 -40.73
N GLY A 19 -10.09 36.85 -40.46
CA GLY A 19 -11.28 36.41 -41.19
C GLY A 19 -11.89 35.19 -40.54
N ALA A 20 -13.03 35.38 -39.89
CA ALA A 20 -13.73 34.38 -39.10
C ALA A 20 -14.10 33.12 -39.92
N GLY A 21 -13.85 31.96 -39.32
CA GLY A 21 -14.32 30.67 -39.79
C GLY A 21 -13.95 29.63 -38.74
N SER A 22 -14.88 29.32 -37.86
CA SER A 22 -14.79 28.22 -36.91
C SER A 22 -14.57 26.90 -37.67
N CYS A 23 -13.31 26.50 -37.85
CA CYS A 23 -12.97 25.14 -38.25
C CYS A 23 -13.09 24.25 -37.01
N GLY A 24 -14.30 23.71 -36.83
CA GLY A 24 -14.53 22.61 -35.91
C GLY A 24 -13.55 21.49 -36.19
N SER A 25 -12.80 21.09 -35.18
CA SER A 25 -11.99 19.88 -35.23
C SER A 25 -12.93 18.69 -35.42
N PRO A 26 -12.67 17.77 -36.37
CA PRO A 26 -13.41 16.52 -36.43
C PRO A 26 -13.17 15.76 -35.12
N PRO A 27 -14.15 14.99 -34.60
CA PRO A 27 -13.92 14.12 -33.46
C PRO A 27 -13.07 12.93 -33.93
N GLY A 28 -11.78 13.16 -34.10
CA GLY A 28 -10.78 12.10 -34.14
C GLY A 28 -10.69 11.46 -32.76
N PRO A 29 -10.33 10.17 -32.67
CA PRO A 29 -10.16 9.53 -31.37
C PRO A 29 -9.14 10.33 -30.55
N ARG A 30 -9.54 10.74 -29.35
CA ARG A 30 -8.75 11.53 -28.40
C ARG A 30 -7.55 10.72 -27.93
N HIS A 31 -6.48 10.74 -28.72
CA HIS A 31 -5.19 10.13 -28.37
C HIS A 31 -4.13 11.16 -27.98
N HIS A 32 -4.50 12.44 -27.91
CA HIS A 32 -3.62 13.50 -27.39
C HIS A 32 -3.39 13.41 -25.88
N ASP A 33 -4.25 12.68 -25.18
CA ASP A 33 -4.23 12.61 -23.73
C ASP A 33 -3.20 11.57 -23.25
N VAL A 34 -3.04 10.43 -23.93
CA VAL A 34 -2.18 9.31 -23.50
C VAL A 34 -0.68 9.64 -23.53
N ALA A 35 -0.27 10.58 -24.38
CA ALA A 35 1.11 11.07 -24.45
C ALA A 35 1.43 12.14 -23.38
N PHE A 36 0.41 12.68 -22.72
CA PHE A 36 0.52 13.89 -21.90
C PHE A 36 1.33 13.64 -20.61
N ASP A 37 0.84 12.81 -19.69
CA ASP A 37 1.51 12.51 -18.41
C ASP A 37 2.83 11.75 -18.62
N LEU A 38 2.89 10.79 -19.54
CA LEU A 38 4.13 10.09 -19.82
C LEU A 38 5.23 11.06 -20.29
N GLY A 39 4.90 12.00 -21.18
CA GLY A 39 5.84 13.03 -21.63
C GLY A 39 6.21 14.05 -20.54
N ILE A 40 5.28 14.38 -19.64
CA ILE A 40 5.54 15.25 -18.48
C ILE A 40 6.58 14.59 -17.56
N TYR A 41 6.38 13.33 -17.20
CA TYR A 41 7.26 12.63 -16.28
C TYR A 41 8.58 12.23 -16.92
N ASP A 42 8.59 11.82 -18.20
CA ASP A 42 9.83 11.50 -18.92
C ASP A 42 10.74 12.73 -19.02
N LYS A 43 10.22 13.86 -19.52
CA LYS A 43 11.00 15.09 -19.62
C LYS A 43 11.41 15.62 -18.25
N GLY A 44 10.49 15.59 -17.29
CA GLY A 44 10.75 16.04 -15.92
C GLY A 44 11.86 15.23 -15.26
N ASN A 45 11.86 13.92 -15.41
CA ASN A 45 12.84 13.03 -14.80
C ASN A 45 14.21 13.10 -15.52
N TRP A 46 14.23 13.34 -16.83
CA TRP A 46 15.46 13.67 -17.56
C TRP A 46 16.11 14.95 -17.02
N LEU A 47 15.35 16.05 -16.89
CA LEU A 47 15.85 17.31 -16.31
C LEU A 47 16.36 17.10 -14.88
N LEU A 48 15.61 16.33 -14.08
CA LEU A 48 16.01 15.98 -12.71
C LEU A 48 17.34 15.23 -12.68
N SER A 49 17.56 14.33 -13.64
CA SER A 49 18.79 13.54 -13.75
C SER A 49 20.02 14.37 -14.14
N GLU A 50 19.82 15.45 -14.88
CA GLU A 50 20.88 16.41 -15.25
C GLU A 50 21.14 17.45 -14.15
N GLY A 51 20.33 17.46 -13.07
CA GLY A 51 20.41 18.49 -12.03
C GLY A 51 19.84 19.84 -12.48
N GLU A 52 19.10 19.87 -13.58
CA GLU A 52 18.45 21.06 -14.12
C GLU A 52 17.10 21.31 -13.44
N ARG A 53 16.58 22.55 -13.55
CA ARG A 53 15.24 22.87 -13.04
C ARG A 53 14.19 22.05 -13.83
N PRO A 54 13.40 21.17 -13.19
CA PRO A 54 12.47 20.27 -13.89
C PRO A 54 11.18 21.01 -14.27
N PHE A 55 11.28 21.99 -15.17
CA PHE A 55 10.15 22.80 -15.63
C PHE A 55 9.39 22.09 -16.74
N VAL A 56 8.08 21.88 -16.54
CA VAL A 56 7.20 21.18 -17.47
C VAL A 56 6.51 22.20 -18.36
N THR A 57 6.99 22.36 -19.59
CA THR A 57 6.47 23.36 -20.54
C THR A 57 5.00 23.15 -20.90
N VAL A 58 4.57 21.89 -20.96
CA VAL A 58 3.19 21.51 -21.29
C VAL A 58 2.19 21.98 -20.20
N ARG A 59 2.62 22.04 -18.95
CA ARG A 59 1.81 22.51 -17.80
C ARG A 59 2.13 23.95 -17.40
N GLY A 60 3.25 24.51 -17.84
CA GLY A 60 3.71 25.85 -17.48
C GLY A 60 4.17 25.98 -16.03
N LEU A 61 4.60 24.89 -15.39
CA LEU A 61 4.97 24.85 -13.96
C LEU A 61 6.05 23.79 -13.70
N ASP A 62 6.71 23.89 -12.54
CA ASP A 62 7.73 22.92 -12.13
C ASP A 62 7.12 21.55 -11.80
N LEU A 63 7.85 20.47 -12.09
CA LEU A 63 7.42 19.08 -11.93
C LEU A 63 6.83 18.79 -10.54
N PHE A 64 7.45 19.29 -9.48
CA PHE A 64 6.98 19.11 -8.11
C PHE A 64 5.82 20.03 -7.71
N GLY A 65 5.60 21.12 -8.47
CA GLY A 65 4.43 21.97 -8.36
C GLY A 65 3.18 21.36 -9.01
N HIS A 66 3.35 20.39 -9.92
CA HIS A 66 2.26 19.61 -10.50
C HIS A 66 1.71 18.63 -9.47
N HIS A 67 2.57 17.69 -9.07
CA HIS A 67 2.33 16.69 -8.06
C HIS A 67 3.67 16.40 -7.39
N THR A 68 3.69 16.47 -6.05
CA THR A 68 4.93 16.31 -5.29
C THR A 68 5.33 14.83 -5.20
N ASN A 69 5.92 14.34 -6.30
CA ASN A 69 6.32 12.95 -6.47
C ASN A 69 7.79 12.77 -6.12
N LEU A 70 8.09 12.75 -4.81
CA LEU A 70 9.47 12.59 -4.31
C LEU A 70 10.12 11.27 -4.75
N ILE A 71 9.31 10.27 -5.08
CA ILE A 71 9.78 8.99 -5.59
C ILE A 71 10.58 9.13 -6.89
N LEU A 72 10.34 10.16 -7.69
CA LEU A 72 11.06 10.41 -8.95
C LEU A 72 12.56 10.67 -8.74
N TYR A 73 12.98 11.15 -7.57
CA TYR A 73 14.41 11.24 -7.23
C TYR A 73 15.10 9.87 -7.23
N LEU A 74 14.38 8.78 -6.92
CA LEU A 74 14.93 7.43 -7.00
C LEU A 74 15.07 6.96 -8.46
N TRP A 75 14.29 7.52 -9.39
CA TRP A 75 14.33 7.19 -10.82
C TRP A 75 15.36 8.02 -11.59
N ALA A 76 15.68 9.23 -11.14
CA ALA A 76 16.66 10.12 -11.79
C ALA A 76 18.04 9.46 -12.05
N PRO A 77 18.64 8.67 -11.13
CA PRO A 77 19.89 7.96 -11.41
C PRO A 77 19.80 6.99 -12.60
N PHE A 78 18.66 6.35 -12.83
CA PHE A 78 18.48 5.42 -13.95
C PHE A 78 18.51 6.16 -15.28
N TYR A 79 17.96 7.38 -15.34
CA TYR A 79 18.10 8.26 -16.50
C TYR A 79 19.56 8.67 -16.71
N ARG A 80 20.25 9.05 -15.63
CA ARG A 80 21.62 9.57 -15.71
C ARG A 80 22.66 8.52 -16.12
N PHE A 81 22.52 7.29 -15.61
CA PHE A 81 23.55 6.25 -15.74
C PHE A 81 23.18 5.13 -16.71
N LEU A 82 21.89 4.85 -16.92
CA LEU A 82 21.44 3.77 -17.80
C LEU A 82 20.78 4.28 -19.09
N GLY A 83 20.66 5.61 -19.26
CA GLY A 83 19.97 6.18 -20.41
C GLY A 83 18.50 5.79 -20.47
N ALA A 84 17.86 5.65 -19.31
CA ALA A 84 16.44 5.33 -19.22
C ALA A 84 15.57 6.41 -19.91
N GLY A 85 14.41 5.99 -20.40
CA GLY A 85 13.42 6.86 -21.04
C GLY A 85 11.99 6.46 -20.67
N ALA A 86 11.01 6.92 -21.46
CA ALA A 86 9.59 6.73 -21.20
C ALA A 86 9.20 5.25 -20.98
N GLU A 87 9.79 4.32 -21.74
CA GLU A 87 9.53 2.89 -21.60
C GLU A 87 9.94 2.37 -20.23
N PHE A 88 11.03 2.89 -19.65
CA PHE A 88 11.48 2.51 -18.33
C PHE A 88 10.46 2.90 -17.26
N LEU A 89 9.83 4.07 -17.37
CA LEU A 89 8.80 4.51 -16.43
C LEU A 89 7.63 3.52 -16.42
N VAL A 90 7.06 3.22 -17.59
CA VAL A 90 5.92 2.30 -17.73
C VAL A 90 6.26 0.89 -17.27
N VAL A 91 7.43 0.36 -17.67
CA VAL A 91 7.87 -0.98 -17.25
C VAL A 91 8.09 -1.03 -15.74
N SER A 92 8.70 0.00 -15.16
CA SER A 92 8.95 0.05 -13.71
C SER A 92 7.65 0.08 -12.90
N GLU A 93 6.64 0.83 -13.37
CA GLU A 93 5.31 0.85 -12.79
C GLU A 93 4.65 -0.53 -12.83
N MET A 94 4.61 -1.17 -14.01
CA MET A 94 4.05 -2.51 -14.16
C MET A 94 4.75 -3.54 -13.26
N VAL A 95 6.08 -3.48 -13.19
CA VAL A 95 6.88 -4.39 -12.35
C VAL A 95 6.58 -4.16 -10.88
N LEU A 96 6.55 -2.91 -10.39
CA LEU A 96 6.31 -2.62 -8.98
C LEU A 96 4.89 -2.97 -8.55
N VAL A 97 3.88 -2.64 -9.36
CA VAL A 97 2.49 -3.02 -9.09
C VAL A 97 2.32 -4.54 -9.18
N GLY A 98 2.98 -5.20 -10.14
CA GLY A 98 3.00 -6.66 -10.22
C GLY A 98 3.62 -7.31 -8.98
N LEU A 99 4.76 -6.80 -8.50
CA LEU A 99 5.43 -7.27 -7.29
C LEU A 99 4.60 -7.02 -6.02
N ALA A 100 3.71 -6.01 -6.02
CA ALA A 100 2.83 -5.73 -4.89
C ALA A 100 1.86 -6.88 -4.56
N VAL A 101 1.62 -7.80 -5.50
CA VAL A 101 0.83 -9.01 -5.22
C VAL A 101 1.47 -9.90 -4.13
N ILE A 102 2.80 -9.88 -4.01
CA ILE A 102 3.54 -10.70 -3.05
C ILE A 102 3.16 -10.35 -1.61
N PRO A 103 3.30 -9.09 -1.14
CA PRO A 103 2.89 -8.74 0.20
C PRO A 103 1.37 -8.88 0.43
N VAL A 104 0.54 -8.70 -0.61
CA VAL A 104 -0.91 -8.98 -0.51
C VAL A 104 -1.18 -10.45 -0.18
N TYR A 105 -0.58 -11.37 -0.94
CA TYR A 105 -0.69 -12.81 -0.69
C TYR A 105 -0.20 -13.19 0.71
N LEU A 106 0.99 -12.70 1.09
CA LEU A 106 1.60 -13.01 2.37
C LEU A 106 0.76 -12.48 3.54
N LEU A 107 0.23 -11.26 3.43
CA LEU A 107 -0.64 -10.68 4.44
C LEU A 107 -1.96 -11.46 4.55
N ALA A 108 -2.58 -11.79 3.42
CA ALA A 108 -3.81 -12.59 3.40
C ALA A 108 -3.60 -13.96 4.06
N ARG A 109 -2.51 -14.66 3.71
CA ARG A 109 -2.15 -15.95 4.30
C ARG A 109 -1.96 -15.83 5.81
N ASP A 110 -1.27 -14.79 6.29
CA ASP A 110 -1.02 -14.58 7.72
C ASP A 110 -2.32 -14.32 8.50
N ARG A 111 -3.32 -13.68 7.88
CA ARG A 111 -4.62 -13.38 8.53
C ARG A 111 -5.63 -14.53 8.47
N LEU A 112 -5.54 -15.41 7.48
CA LEU A 112 -6.50 -16.49 7.27
C LEU A 112 -6.09 -17.83 7.90
N ARG A 113 -4.97 -17.88 8.63
CA ARG A 113 -4.46 -19.12 9.25
C ARG A 113 -5.46 -19.81 10.17
N SER A 114 -6.41 -19.08 10.77
CA SER A 114 -7.46 -19.65 11.63
C SER A 114 -8.46 -20.56 10.89
N VAL A 115 -8.52 -20.50 9.56
CA VAL A 115 -9.45 -21.27 8.72
C VAL A 115 -8.85 -22.63 8.27
N GLY A 116 -7.60 -22.90 8.64
CA GLY A 116 -6.82 -24.10 8.24
C GLY A 116 -5.87 -23.81 7.07
N ASP A 117 -4.68 -24.41 7.08
CA ASP A 117 -3.56 -24.02 6.19
C ASP A 117 -3.89 -24.17 4.69
N ASP A 118 -4.55 -25.26 4.28
CA ASP A 118 -4.90 -25.50 2.87
C ASP A 118 -5.92 -24.47 2.35
N ARG A 119 -6.96 -24.19 3.14
CA ARG A 119 -8.00 -23.20 2.79
C ARG A 119 -7.45 -21.78 2.83
N ALA A 120 -6.59 -21.47 3.80
CA ALA A 120 -5.93 -20.18 3.90
C ALA A 120 -5.06 -19.89 2.67
N GLY A 121 -4.33 -20.91 2.17
CA GLY A 121 -3.55 -20.81 0.95
C GLY A 121 -4.41 -20.46 -0.26
N LEU A 122 -5.51 -21.20 -0.48
CA LEU A 122 -6.41 -20.97 -1.61
C LEU A 122 -7.08 -19.58 -1.56
N LEU A 123 -7.59 -19.17 -0.39
CA LEU A 123 -8.21 -17.86 -0.22
C LEU A 123 -7.20 -16.71 -0.39
N ALA A 124 -5.96 -16.89 0.07
CA ALA A 124 -4.90 -15.90 -0.13
C ALA A 124 -4.55 -15.74 -1.62
N VAL A 125 -4.49 -16.83 -2.39
CA VAL A 125 -4.35 -16.76 -3.85
C VAL A 125 -5.55 -16.05 -4.48
N GLY A 126 -6.77 -16.34 -4.03
CA GLY A 126 -7.98 -15.65 -4.49
C GLY A 126 -7.91 -14.14 -4.26
N LEU A 127 -7.48 -13.69 -3.08
CA LEU A 127 -7.31 -12.26 -2.78
C LEU A 127 -6.19 -11.60 -3.59
N ALA A 128 -5.09 -12.31 -3.81
CA ALA A 128 -4.02 -11.86 -4.71
C ALA A 128 -4.52 -11.69 -6.16
N ALA A 129 -5.33 -12.63 -6.65
CA ALA A 129 -5.95 -12.52 -7.97
C ALA A 129 -6.95 -11.35 -8.02
N VAL A 130 -7.76 -11.14 -6.99
CA VAL A 130 -8.67 -9.99 -6.88
C VAL A 130 -7.91 -8.67 -6.91
N PHE A 131 -6.75 -8.57 -6.25
CA PHE A 131 -5.91 -7.38 -6.31
C PHE A 131 -5.42 -7.10 -7.74
N LEU A 132 -4.90 -8.11 -8.43
CA LEU A 132 -4.41 -7.94 -9.81
C LEU A 132 -5.55 -7.65 -10.79
N LEU A 133 -6.69 -8.31 -10.66
CA LEU A 133 -7.86 -8.12 -11.53
C LEU A 133 -8.73 -6.93 -11.12
N ASN A 134 -8.35 -6.21 -10.07
CA ASN A 134 -9.11 -5.07 -9.59
C ASN A 134 -9.15 -4.00 -10.69
N PRO A 135 -10.34 -3.56 -11.14
CA PRO A 135 -10.46 -2.62 -12.25
C PRO A 135 -9.80 -1.28 -11.94
N SER A 136 -9.74 -0.85 -10.68
CA SER A 136 -9.04 0.38 -10.29
C SER A 136 -7.52 0.24 -10.40
N VAL A 137 -6.95 -0.90 -9.97
CA VAL A 137 -5.50 -1.19 -10.14
C VAL A 137 -5.16 -1.28 -11.63
N GLN A 138 -5.99 -2.00 -12.39
CA GLN A 138 -5.84 -2.12 -13.83
C GLN A 138 -5.91 -0.74 -14.49
N ASN A 139 -6.88 0.10 -14.15
CA ASN A 139 -7.03 1.43 -14.74
C ASN A 139 -5.74 2.27 -14.60
N GLN A 140 -5.04 2.17 -13.47
CA GLN A 140 -3.77 2.89 -13.30
C GLN A 140 -2.67 2.41 -14.27
N LEU A 141 -2.66 1.11 -14.58
CA LEU A 141 -1.68 0.50 -15.50
C LEU A 141 -2.02 0.68 -16.99
N TRP A 142 -3.31 0.82 -17.32
CA TRP A 142 -3.77 1.00 -18.70
C TRP A 142 -3.57 2.43 -19.21
N TRP A 143 -3.66 3.40 -18.31
CA TRP A 143 -3.58 4.80 -18.64
C TRP A 143 -2.24 5.34 -18.15
N MET A 144 -1.27 5.49 -19.05
CA MET A 144 -0.12 6.38 -18.85
C MET A 144 0.79 5.97 -17.68
N PHE A 145 1.65 6.88 -17.21
CA PHE A 145 2.55 6.63 -16.08
C PHE A 145 2.10 7.42 -14.85
N HIS A 146 1.90 6.72 -13.74
CA HIS A 146 1.42 7.28 -12.48
C HIS A 146 2.48 7.09 -11.38
N PRO A 147 3.25 8.12 -11.03
CA PRO A 147 4.32 7.97 -10.04
C PRO A 147 3.82 7.58 -8.64
N ASP A 148 2.55 7.84 -8.32
CA ASP A 148 1.92 7.41 -7.08
C ASP A 148 1.77 5.88 -6.98
N THR A 149 1.61 5.16 -8.10
CA THR A 149 1.48 3.69 -8.08
C THR A 149 2.78 3.00 -7.68
N LEU A 150 3.93 3.64 -7.92
CA LEU A 150 5.24 3.18 -7.48
C LEU A 150 5.31 3.04 -5.95
N SER A 151 4.46 3.75 -5.21
CA SER A 151 4.39 3.68 -3.74
C SER A 151 3.63 2.45 -3.21
N ILE A 152 2.84 1.76 -4.05
CA ILE A 152 1.99 0.64 -3.63
C ILE A 152 2.83 -0.48 -3.01
N LEU A 153 3.91 -0.91 -3.69
CA LEU A 153 4.79 -1.96 -3.20
C LEU A 153 5.46 -1.60 -1.85
N PRO A 154 6.19 -0.48 -1.71
CA PRO A 154 6.87 -0.17 -0.45
C PRO A 154 5.89 0.02 0.71
N VAL A 155 4.70 0.59 0.48
CA VAL A 155 3.66 0.70 1.51
C VAL A 155 3.19 -0.68 1.97
N LEU A 156 2.88 -1.59 1.05
CA LEU A 156 2.45 -2.95 1.39
C LEU A 156 3.55 -3.79 2.05
N CYS A 157 4.79 -3.65 1.59
CA CYS A 157 5.95 -4.27 2.22
C CYS A 157 6.16 -3.74 3.65
N THR A 158 6.03 -2.44 3.85
CA THR A 158 6.12 -1.81 5.17
C THR A 158 5.01 -2.32 6.09
N TRP A 159 3.78 -2.43 5.58
CA TRP A 159 2.66 -2.99 6.32
C TRP A 159 2.85 -4.47 6.68
N LEU A 160 3.31 -5.29 5.74
CA LEU A 160 3.64 -6.69 5.99
C LEU A 160 4.72 -6.82 7.06
N TYR A 161 5.79 -6.03 6.95
CA TYR A 161 6.86 -5.98 7.94
C TYR A 161 6.32 -5.55 9.32
N ALA A 162 5.47 -4.52 9.34
CA ALA A 162 4.89 -3.99 10.57
C ALA A 162 3.97 -4.99 11.27
N THR A 163 3.24 -5.81 10.53
CA THR A 163 2.32 -6.82 11.10
C THR A 163 3.02 -8.08 11.57
N ARG A 164 4.16 -8.45 10.97
CA ARG A 164 4.98 -9.59 11.42
C ARG A 164 5.86 -9.27 12.61
N ARG A 165 6.29 -8.02 12.73
CA ARG A 165 6.97 -7.53 13.93
C ARG A 165 5.93 -7.25 15.01
N ARG A 166 6.13 -7.79 16.22
CA ARG A 166 5.44 -7.24 17.39
C ARG A 166 6.17 -5.95 17.75
N TRP A 167 5.62 -4.81 17.32
CA TRP A 167 6.08 -3.51 17.82
C TRP A 167 5.72 -3.48 19.30
N SER A 168 6.68 -3.84 20.15
CA SER A 168 6.59 -3.55 21.56
C SER A 168 6.69 -2.04 21.66
N CYS A 169 5.55 -1.36 21.85
CA CYS A 169 5.52 -0.05 22.45
C CYS A 169 5.97 -0.18 23.92
N ARG A 170 7.17 -0.73 24.19
CA ARG A 170 7.85 -0.54 25.48
C ARG A 170 8.37 0.89 25.48
N GLY A 171 7.43 1.82 25.62
CA GLY A 171 7.66 3.26 25.54
C GLY A 171 6.37 4.08 25.59
N VAL A 172 5.22 3.51 25.19
CA VAL A 172 3.91 4.06 25.55
C VAL A 172 3.30 3.04 26.49
N GLY A 173 3.32 3.35 27.78
CA GLY A 173 2.80 2.48 28.83
C GLY A 173 1.43 1.96 28.44
N ASP A 174 1.31 0.64 28.38
CA ASP A 174 0.03 -0.04 28.43
C ASP A 174 -0.67 0.42 29.73
N PRO A 175 -1.76 1.20 29.69
CA PRO A 175 -2.53 1.48 30.89
C PRO A 175 -3.46 0.29 31.12
N ARG A 176 -2.90 -0.91 31.19
CA ARG A 176 -3.53 -2.01 31.92
C ARG A 176 -2.97 -1.92 33.32
N PRO A 177 -3.66 -1.25 34.27
CA PRO A 177 -3.32 -1.46 35.66
C PRO A 177 -3.41 -2.96 35.91
N ALA A 178 -2.29 -3.51 36.32
CA ALA A 178 -2.16 -4.84 36.86
C ALA A 178 -3.16 -4.98 38.01
N LEU A 179 -4.35 -5.52 37.73
CA LEU A 179 -5.21 -6.04 38.77
C LEU A 179 -4.61 -7.39 39.18
N GLN A 180 -3.84 -7.29 40.24
CA GLN A 180 -3.15 -8.32 41.00
C GLN A 180 -3.90 -9.66 41.02
N ARG A 181 -3.20 -10.73 40.63
CA ARG A 181 -3.48 -12.04 41.23
C ARG A 181 -2.76 -12.10 42.57
N GLY A 182 -3.53 -12.30 43.65
CA GLY A 182 -3.04 -12.97 44.84
C GLY A 182 -3.31 -12.26 46.17
N ARG A 183 -4.57 -12.24 46.63
CA ARG A 183 -4.85 -12.17 48.07
C ARG A 183 -6.09 -12.98 48.43
N GLY A 184 -5.87 -14.24 48.81
CA GLY A 184 -6.77 -15.07 49.61
C GLY A 184 -8.18 -15.37 49.05
N PRO A 185 -8.88 -16.38 49.59
CA PRO A 185 -10.30 -16.53 49.35
C PRO A 185 -11.05 -15.42 50.12
N ASP A 186 -11.77 -14.57 49.39
CA ASP A 186 -12.63 -13.53 49.95
C ASP A 186 -13.88 -14.17 50.58
N PRO A 187 -14.22 -13.92 51.84
CA PRO A 187 -15.47 -14.40 52.42
C PRO A 187 -16.65 -13.57 51.88
N SER A 188 -17.76 -14.24 51.65
CA SER A 188 -19.03 -13.71 51.11
C SER A 188 -19.54 -12.44 51.83
N PRO A 189 -20.23 -11.52 51.12
CA PRO A 189 -20.50 -10.15 51.58
C PRO A 189 -21.72 -9.99 52.49
N TRP A 190 -22.16 -11.05 53.18
CA TRP A 190 -23.37 -11.00 53.99
C TRP A 190 -23.12 -11.62 55.35
N LEU A 191 -22.80 -10.76 56.33
CA LEU A 191 -23.07 -10.90 57.77
C LEU A 191 -22.65 -9.55 58.38
N TRP A 192 -23.59 -8.62 58.55
CA TRP A 192 -24.35 -8.46 59.79
C TRP A 192 -23.48 -8.59 61.05
N CYS A 193 -23.29 -7.45 61.71
CA CYS A 193 -22.84 -7.40 63.10
C CYS A 193 -23.79 -8.22 63.99
N SER A 194 -23.29 -9.27 64.63
CA SER A 194 -23.36 -9.43 66.09
C SER A 194 -22.62 -10.68 66.59
N PRO A 195 -22.19 -10.70 67.87
CA PRO A 195 -21.07 -11.51 68.36
C PRO A 195 -21.52 -12.77 69.11
N GLY A 196 -20.68 -13.82 69.10
CA GLY A 196 -20.79 -14.90 70.09
C GLY A 196 -20.22 -16.26 69.70
N GLY A 197 -18.99 -16.53 70.13
CA GLY A 197 -18.66 -17.74 70.90
C GLY A 197 -18.52 -19.12 70.22
N ARG A 198 -17.28 -19.61 70.25
CA ARG A 198 -16.81 -20.97 70.62
C ARG A 198 -17.01 -22.18 69.66
N SER A 199 -15.87 -22.57 69.07
CA SER A 199 -15.17 -23.88 69.07
C SER A 199 -15.90 -25.24 69.18
N SER A 200 -15.42 -26.19 68.36
CA SER A 200 -15.37 -27.68 68.43
C SER A 200 -16.14 -28.33 67.26
N GLY A 201 -15.73 -29.40 66.58
CA GLY A 201 -14.65 -30.38 66.66
C GLY A 201 -15.06 -31.64 65.86
N SER A 202 -14.11 -32.40 65.30
CA SER A 202 -14.21 -33.83 64.90
C SER A 202 -15.13 -34.17 63.69
N SER A 203 -15.07 -35.30 62.96
CA SER A 203 -14.10 -36.34 62.54
C SER A 203 -14.91 -37.43 61.76
N TRP A 204 -14.24 -38.36 61.06
CA TRP A 204 -14.72 -39.63 60.45
C TRP A 204 -15.34 -39.57 59.02
N ARG A 205 -14.65 -40.10 57.98
CA ARG A 205 -14.51 -41.48 57.46
C ARG A 205 -15.66 -41.98 56.54
N ARG A 206 -15.32 -42.10 55.24
CA ARG A 206 -15.27 -43.30 54.35
C ARG A 206 -16.38 -44.38 54.45
N ALA A 207 -17.13 -44.63 53.36
CA ALA A 207 -17.45 -45.94 52.72
C ALA A 207 -18.58 -45.75 51.66
N ARG A 208 -18.35 -46.04 50.36
CA ARG A 208 -18.73 -47.24 49.57
C ARG A 208 -20.24 -47.58 49.54
N SER A 209 -20.79 -47.61 48.31
CA SER A 209 -22.09 -48.15 47.81
C SER A 209 -22.27 -49.67 48.11
N PRO A 210 -23.42 -50.36 47.86
CA PRO A 210 -24.23 -50.32 46.61
C PRO A 210 -25.76 -50.67 46.67
N ALA A 211 -26.38 -50.62 45.48
CA ALA A 211 -27.38 -51.55 44.90
C ALA A 211 -28.91 -51.29 45.01
N ALA A 212 -29.55 -51.62 43.87
CA ALA A 212 -30.96 -51.95 43.59
C ALA A 212 -32.00 -50.82 43.77
N GLY A 213 -33.04 -50.65 42.94
CA GLY A 213 -33.72 -51.51 41.96
C GLY A 213 -35.23 -51.35 42.16
N SER A 214 -35.97 -51.15 41.06
CA SER A 214 -37.45 -51.19 40.89
C SER A 214 -38.33 -50.27 41.76
N CYS A 215 -39.07 -49.34 41.13
CA CYS A 215 -40.39 -49.53 40.51
C CYS A 215 -40.63 -48.42 39.48
#